data_AF-A0A355U475-F1
#
_entry.id   AF-A0A355U475-F1
#
_cell.length_a   1.000
_cell.length_b   1.000
_cell.length_c   1.000
_cell.angle_alpha   90.00
_cell.angle_beta   90.00
_cell.angle_gamma   90.00
#
_symmetry.space_group_name_H-M   'P 1'
#
loop_
_entity.id
_entity.type
_entity.pdbx_description
1 polymer ?
#
loop_
_entity_poly.entity_id
_entity_poly.type
_entity_poly.pdbx_seq_one_letter_code
_entity_poly.pdbx_strand_id
1 'polypeptide(L)'
;HLTKEDLQRFNSITDYIYDEFDVAFGNRILNQIETIVPLYIALGGKKEEIMDFMLTGKVLCKLEGRFEDFVKPSLKNLLLLLDKTYGKGNFPHSVAYINRLIKKL
;
A
#
# COMPACT_ATOMS: atom_id res chain seq x y z
N HIS A 1 3.94 -1.47 18.73
CA HIS A 1 4.99 -2.36 18.18
C HIS A 1 4.50 -2.95 16.85
N LEU A 2 5.42 -3.26 15.92
CA LEU A 2 5.10 -3.89 14.63
C LEU A 2 5.01 -5.41 14.80
N THR A 3 3.88 -6.02 14.48
CA THR A 3 3.66 -7.46 14.67
C THR A 3 3.83 -8.24 13.37
N LYS A 4 3.99 -9.56 13.47
CA LYS A 4 3.98 -10.45 12.29
C LYS A 4 2.66 -10.38 11.53
N GLU A 5 1.55 -10.21 12.23
CA GLU A 5 0.23 -10.07 11.61
C GLU A 5 0.15 -8.77 10.79
N ASP A 6 0.75 -7.68 11.25
CA ASP A 6 0.82 -6.43 10.49
C ASP A 6 1.60 -6.61 9.18
N LEU A 7 2.71 -7.34 9.22
CA LEU A 7 3.48 -7.66 8.03
C LEU A 7 2.71 -8.59 7.09
N GLN A 8 1.97 -9.58 7.60
CA GLN A 8 1.13 -10.45 6.77
C GLN A 8 0.01 -9.67 6.08
N ARG A 9 -0.66 -8.77 6.81
CA ARG A 9 -1.67 -7.87 6.24
C ARG A 9 -1.07 -6.98 5.16
N PHE A 10 0.10 -6.41 5.40
CA PHE A 10 0.79 -5.58 4.41
C PHE A 10 1.21 -6.38 3.17
N ASN A 11 1.76 -7.58 3.37
CA ASN A 11 2.11 -8.49 2.29
C ASN A 11 0.89 -8.86 1.44
N SER A 12 -0.28 -9.11 2.05
CA SER A 12 -1.51 -9.40 1.27
C SER A 12 -1.89 -8.28 0.28
N ILE A 13 -1.59 -7.01 0.61
CA ILE A 13 -1.80 -5.88 -0.29
C ILE A 13 -0.74 -5.88 -1.40
N THR A 14 0.52 -6.11 -1.04
CA THR A 14 1.62 -6.07 -2.02
C THR A 14 1.59 -7.26 -2.97
N ASP A 15 1.17 -8.43 -2.49
CA ASP A 15 1.01 -9.64 -3.29
C ASP A 15 -0.10 -9.44 -4.32
N TYR A 16 -1.24 -8.87 -3.93
CA TYR A 16 -2.28 -8.48 -4.89
C TYR A 16 -1.75 -7.51 -5.95
N ILE A 17 -0.94 -6.53 -5.54
CA ILE A 17 -0.34 -5.57 -6.48
C ILE A 17 0.64 -6.26 -7.44
N TYR A 18 1.38 -7.25 -6.96
CA TYR A 18 2.27 -8.05 -7.80
C TYR A 18 1.48 -8.88 -8.80
N ASP A 19 0.47 -9.63 -8.33
CA ASP A 19 -0.30 -10.55 -9.17
C ASP A 19 -1.07 -9.82 -10.28
N GLU A 20 -1.60 -8.64 -9.98
CA GLU A 20 -2.47 -7.89 -10.92
C GLU A 20 -1.71 -6.91 -11.81
N PHE A 21 -0.60 -6.35 -11.33
CA PHE A 21 0.12 -5.29 -12.05
C PHE A 21 1.56 -5.67 -12.41
N ASP A 22 2.05 -6.84 -12.01
CA ASP A 22 3.46 -7.25 -12.12
C ASP A 22 4.41 -6.19 -11.52
N VAL A 23 4.02 -5.65 -10.36
CA VAL A 23 4.83 -4.67 -9.62
C VAL A 23 5.40 -5.32 -8.37
N ALA A 24 6.66 -5.74 -8.48
CA ALA A 24 7.36 -6.37 -7.38
C ALA A 24 7.56 -5.44 -6.17
N PHE A 25 7.26 -5.97 -5.00
CA PHE A 25 7.64 -5.46 -3.71
C PHE A 25 8.98 -6.09 -3.28
N GLY A 26 10.03 -5.28 -3.20
CA GLY A 26 11.36 -5.76 -2.82
C GLY A 26 11.59 -5.71 -1.31
N ASN A 27 12.43 -6.62 -0.80
CA ASN A 27 12.85 -6.71 0.62
C ASN A 27 13.33 -5.38 1.22
N ARG A 28 13.83 -4.44 0.40
CA ARG A 28 14.27 -3.12 0.85
C ARG A 28 13.15 -2.33 1.55
N ILE A 29 11.91 -2.41 1.06
CA ILE A 29 10.80 -1.68 1.67
C ILE A 29 10.38 -2.35 2.98
N LEU A 30 10.34 -3.69 3.02
CA LEU A 30 10.07 -4.46 4.23
C LEU A 30 11.06 -4.10 5.35
N ASN A 31 12.37 -4.15 5.05
CA ASN A 31 13.42 -3.79 5.99
C ASN A 31 13.28 -2.34 6.48
N GLN A 32 12.83 -1.43 5.62
CA GLN A 32 12.58 -0.04 6.00
C GLN A 32 11.36 0.10 6.91
N ILE A 33 10.28 -0.65 6.68
CA ILE A 33 9.12 -0.68 7.57
C ILE A 33 9.54 -1.22 8.95
N GLU A 34 10.27 -2.33 8.98
CA GLU A 34 10.77 -2.93 10.22
C GLU A 34 11.70 -2.00 11.02
N THR A 35 12.47 -1.16 10.33
CA THR A 35 13.38 -0.20 10.97
C THR A 35 12.67 1.09 11.42
N ILE A 36 11.80 1.65 10.58
CA ILE A 36 11.22 2.99 10.79
C ILE A 36 10.00 2.94 11.70
N VAL A 37 9.16 1.90 11.58
CA VAL A 37 7.92 1.81 12.37
C VAL A 37 8.18 1.84 13.88
N PRO A 38 9.13 1.07 14.46
CA PRO A 38 9.39 1.11 15.89
C PRO A 38 9.80 2.50 16.39
N LEU A 39 10.66 3.21 15.64
CA LEU A 39 11.08 4.57 15.95
C LEU A 39 9.90 5.53 15.89
N TYR A 40 9.07 5.44 14.86
CA TYR A 40 7.93 6.33 14.69
C TYR A 40 6.85 6.13 15.76
N ILE A 41 6.61 4.89 16.18
CA ILE A 41 5.72 4.59 17.33
C ILE A 41 6.29 5.16 18.63
N ALA A 42 7.60 5.08 18.85
CA ALA A 42 8.23 5.64 20.05
C ALA A 42 8.05 7.18 20.15
N LEU A 43 7.81 7.84 19.02
CA LEU A 43 7.50 9.27 18.93
C LEU A 43 5.98 9.57 18.99
N GLY A 44 5.14 8.57 19.24
CA GLY A 44 3.69 8.71 19.34
C GLY A 44 2.92 8.54 18.02
N GLY A 45 3.60 8.19 16.93
CA GLY A 45 2.98 7.95 15.64
C GLY A 45 2.34 6.56 15.50
N LYS A 46 1.58 6.35 14.42
CA LYS A 46 0.96 5.06 14.11
C LYS A 46 1.73 4.31 13.02
N LYS A 47 1.77 2.98 13.11
CA LYS A 47 2.45 2.13 12.10
C LYS A 47 1.80 2.26 10.72
N GLU A 48 0.49 2.40 10.69
CA GLU A 48 -0.31 2.52 9.46
C GLU A 48 0.10 3.76 8.65
N GLU A 49 0.52 4.85 9.30
CA GLU A 49 0.97 6.07 8.62
C GLU A 49 2.27 5.83 7.82
N ILE A 50 3.21 5.09 8.39
CA ILE A 50 4.45 4.72 7.70
C ILE A 50 4.18 3.71 6.58
N MET A 51 3.30 2.74 6.82
CA MET A 51 2.92 1.76 5.81
C MET A 51 2.22 2.43 4.62
N ASP A 52 1.31 3.37 4.88
CA ASP A 52 0.61 4.15 3.86
C ASP A 52 1.58 5.00 3.04
N PHE A 53 2.49 5.70 3.72
CA PHE A 53 3.53 6.48 3.08
C PHE A 53 4.44 5.62 2.17
N MET A 54 4.87 4.46 2.65
CA MET A 54 5.71 3.54 1.88
C MET A 54 4.98 2.93 0.69
N LEU A 55 3.73 2.48 0.88
CA LEU A 55 2.91 1.91 -0.18
C LEU A 55 2.69 2.94 -1.30
N THR A 56 2.30 4.16 -0.94
CA THR A 56 2.08 5.25 -1.90
C THR A 56 3.36 5.62 -2.64
N GLY A 57 4.43 5.94 -1.90
CA GLY A 57 5.64 6.53 -2.46
C GLY A 57 6.53 5.56 -3.23
N LYS A 58 6.40 4.24 -3.01
CA LYS A 58 7.33 3.25 -3.58
C LYS A 58 6.70 2.13 -4.37
N VAL A 59 5.42 1.85 -4.16
CA VAL A 59 4.71 0.75 -4.83
C VAL A 59 3.71 1.35 -5.82
N LEU A 60 2.73 2.10 -5.33
CA LEU A 60 1.68 2.67 -6.17
C LEU A 60 2.21 3.70 -7.18
N CYS A 61 3.31 4.39 -6.85
CA CYS A 61 3.95 5.33 -7.78
C CYS A 61 4.39 4.68 -9.10
N LYS A 62 4.67 3.38 -9.10
CA LYS A 62 5.06 2.60 -10.30
C LYS A 62 3.88 2.26 -11.23
N LEU A 63 2.65 2.54 -10.81
CA LEU A 63 1.44 2.34 -11.61
C LEU A 63 1.10 3.57 -12.46
N GLU A 64 1.78 4.70 -12.27
CA GLU A 64 1.63 5.85 -13.16
C GLU A 64 2.04 5.48 -14.60
N GLY A 65 1.22 5.86 -15.58
CA GLY A 65 1.49 5.59 -16.99
C GLY A 65 1.09 4.19 -17.49
N ARG A 66 0.48 3.36 -16.65
CA ARG A 66 -0.19 2.11 -17.07
C ARG A 66 -1.61 2.43 -17.51
N PHE A 67 -2.02 1.98 -18.69
CA PHE A 67 -3.29 2.37 -19.35
C PHE A 67 -4.11 1.17 -19.86
N GLU A 68 -3.72 -0.04 -19.48
CA GLU A 68 -4.39 -1.25 -19.91
C GLU A 68 -5.80 -1.35 -19.32
N ASP A 69 -6.74 -1.93 -20.06
CA ASP A 69 -8.17 -1.97 -19.69
C ASP A 69 -8.42 -2.63 -18.31
N PHE A 70 -7.56 -3.57 -17.91
CA PHE A 70 -7.65 -4.26 -16.62
C PHE A 70 -7.19 -3.38 -15.43
N VAL A 71 -6.45 -2.31 -15.66
CA VAL A 71 -5.85 -1.51 -14.58
C VAL A 71 -6.93 -0.86 -13.71
N LYS A 72 -7.94 -0.25 -14.34
CA LYS A 72 -9.02 0.45 -13.62
C LYS A 72 -9.86 -0.47 -12.72
N PRO A 73 -10.35 -1.64 -13.16
CA PRO A 73 -11.03 -2.57 -12.27
C PRO A 73 -10.12 -3.12 -11.17
N SER A 74 -8.86 -3.48 -11.46
CA SER A 74 -7.94 -3.97 -10.43
C SER A 74 -7.59 -2.89 -9.38
N LEU A 75 -7.49 -1.61 -9.77
CA LEU A 75 -7.35 -0.50 -8.81
C LEU A 75 -8.57 -0.34 -7.90
N LYS A 76 -9.79 -0.55 -8.40
CA LYS A 76 -11.01 -0.54 -7.57
C LYS A 76 -11.02 -1.71 -6.58
N ASN A 77 -10.60 -2.89 -7.01
CA ASN A 77 -10.47 -4.06 -6.14
C ASN A 77 -9.41 -3.84 -5.06
N LEU A 78 -8.30 -3.17 -5.39
CA LEU A 78 -7.27 -2.79 -4.42
C LEU A 78 -7.84 -1.86 -3.32
N LEU A 79 -8.70 -0.90 -3.67
CA LEU A 79 -9.38 -0.06 -2.67
C LEU A 79 -10.25 -0.90 -1.72
N LEU A 80 -11.02 -1.85 -2.26
CA LEU A 80 -11.85 -2.75 -1.46
C LEU A 80 -11.00 -3.64 -0.55
N LEU A 81 -9.86 -4.12 -1.04
CA LEU A 81 -8.93 -4.92 -0.27
C LEU A 81 -8.31 -4.10 0.88
N LEU A 82 -7.91 -2.85 0.64
CA LEU A 82 -7.43 -1.95 1.68
C LEU A 82 -8.49 -1.73 2.78
N ASP A 83 -9.72 -1.42 2.38
CA ASP A 83 -10.84 -1.25 3.31
C ASP A 83 -11.14 -2.53 4.11
N LYS A 84 -11.01 -3.71 3.50
CA LYS A 84 -11.21 -5.00 4.17
C LYS A 84 -10.09 -5.33 5.15
N THR A 85 -8.84 -5.04 4.79
CA THR A 85 -7.65 -5.43 5.57
C THR A 85 -7.39 -4.46 6.73
N TYR A 86 -7.63 -3.17 6.53
CA TYR A 86 -7.32 -2.13 7.53
C TYR A 86 -8.55 -1.40 8.05
N GLY A 87 -9.71 -1.52 7.40
CA GLY A 87 -10.89 -0.73 7.74
C GLY A 87 -10.93 0.62 7.04
N LYS A 88 -12.15 1.15 6.89
CA LYS A 88 -12.39 2.44 6.22
C LYS A 88 -11.69 3.59 6.92
N GLY A 89 -11.10 4.49 6.14
CA GLY A 89 -10.42 5.68 6.63
C GLY A 89 -8.95 5.47 7.03
N ASN A 90 -8.46 4.23 6.95
CA ASN A 90 -7.02 3.96 6.98
C ASN A 90 -6.40 4.09 5.59
N PHE A 91 -5.08 4.25 5.54
CA PHE A 91 -4.32 4.45 4.29
C PHE A 91 -4.82 5.63 3.42
N PRO A 92 -5.10 6.81 4.00
CA PRO A 92 -5.69 7.93 3.26
C PRO A 92 -4.84 8.39 2.06
N HIS A 93 -3.50 8.30 2.14
CA HIS A 93 -2.62 8.69 1.03
C HIS A 93 -2.72 7.69 -0.12
N SER A 94 -2.67 6.40 0.17
CA SER A 94 -2.79 5.33 -0.83
C SER A 94 -4.17 5.36 -1.49
N VAL A 95 -5.24 5.52 -0.70
CA VAL A 95 -6.61 5.65 -1.21
C VAL A 95 -6.74 6.87 -2.13
N ALA A 96 -6.24 8.03 -1.71
CA ALA A 96 -6.25 9.24 -2.54
C ALA A 96 -5.44 9.04 -3.84
N TYR A 97 -4.28 8.38 -3.75
CA TYR A 97 -3.42 8.10 -4.89
C TYR A 97 -4.09 7.16 -5.90
N ILE A 98 -4.67 6.06 -5.43
CA ILE A 98 -5.39 5.11 -6.29
C ILE A 98 -6.57 5.80 -6.98
N ASN A 99 -7.35 6.59 -6.26
CA ASN A 99 -8.45 7.36 -6.84
C ASN A 99 -7.96 8.37 -7.91
N ARG A 100 -6.77 8.96 -7.70
CA ARG A 100 -6.14 9.82 -8.71
C ARG A 100 -5.76 9.04 -9.96
N LEU A 101 -5.17 7.85 -9.82
CA LEU A 101 -4.86 6.98 -10.95
C LEU A 101 -6.14 6.61 -11.73
N ILE A 102 -7.19 6.17 -11.04
CA ILE A 102 -8.48 5.81 -11.64
C ILE A 102 -9.10 6.97 -12.44
N LYS A 103 -8.93 8.21 -11.98
CA LYS A 103 -9.45 9.41 -12.66
C LYS A 103 -8.69 9.77 -13.93
N LYS A 104 -7.41 9.37 -14.03
CA LYS A 104 -6.56 9.61 -15.21
C LYS A 104 -6.76 8.55 -16.31
N LEU A 105 -7.35 7.40 -15.97
CA LEU A 105 -7.70 6.28 -16.85
C LEU A 105 -9.11 6.44 -17.44
#